data_AF-A0A1H4KNY4-F1
#
_entry.id   AF-A0A1H4KNY4-F1
#
_cell.length_a   1.000
_cell.length_b   1.000
_cell.length_c   1.000
_cell.angle_alpha   90.00
_cell.angle_beta   90.00
_cell.angle_gamma   90.00
#
_symmetry.space_group_name_H-M   'P 1'
#
loop_
_entity.id
_entity.type
_entity.pdbx_description
1 polymer ?
#
loop_
_entity_poly.entity_id
_entity_poly.type
_entity_poly.pdbx_seq_one_letter_code
_entity_poly.pdbx_strand_id
1 'polypeptide(L)' 'MDIMNCPECGEVTVRAGLAYWPGFDEPVMVIECSDESCGWIAIDDESAFVVTGRAAASAA' A
#
# COMPACT_ATOMS: atom_id res chain seq x y z
N MET A 1 12.02 -6.92 8.25
CA MET A 1 12.51 -5.53 8.28
C MET A 1 11.33 -4.71 7.83
N ASP A 2 10.55 -4.23 8.80
CA ASP A 2 9.30 -3.53 8.53
C ASP A 2 9.59 -2.26 7.73
N ILE A 3 8.98 -2.13 6.56
CA ILE A 3 9.04 -0.92 5.74
C ILE A 3 8.21 0.11 6.51
N MET A 4 8.85 0.83 7.43
CA MET A 4 8.16 1.83 8.27
C MET A 4 7.96 3.16 7.55
N ASN A 5 8.68 3.39 6.45
CA ASN A 5 8.68 4.65 5.73
C ASN A 5 8.43 4.44 4.24
N CYS A 6 7.60 5.30 3.67
CA CYS A 6 7.39 5.38 2.25
C CYS A 6 8.66 5.84 1.54
N PRO A 7 9.15 5.10 0.54
CA PRO A 7 10.45 5.38 -0.09
C PRO A 7 10.51 6.72 -0.82
N GLU A 8 9.37 7.24 -1.30
CA GLU A 8 9.33 8.47 -2.09
C GLU A 8 9.21 9.76 -1.25
N CYS A 9 8.46 9.70 -0.15
CA CYS A 9 8.10 10.87 0.66
C CYS A 9 8.73 10.84 2.06
N GLY A 10 9.30 9.72 2.49
CA GLY A 10 9.86 9.55 3.84
C GLY A 10 8.81 9.50 4.95
N GLU A 11 7.53 9.60 4.60
CA GLU A 11 6.39 9.58 5.52
C GLU A 11 6.14 8.17 6.06
N VAL A 12 5.45 8.12 7.21
CA VAL A 12 5.12 6.85 7.87
C VAL A 12 4.06 6.09 7.07
N THR A 13 4.22 4.77 7.01
CA THR A 13 3.21 3.89 6.43
C THR A 13 2.10 3.59 7.44
N VAL A 14 0.85 3.63 7.00
CA VAL A 14 -0.34 3.30 7.80
C VAL A 14 -1.12 2.15 7.14
N ARG A 15 -1.82 1.36 7.96
CA ARG A 15 -2.70 0.30 7.45
C ARG A 15 -4.02 0.91 6.98
N ALA A 16 -4.25 0.86 5.67
CA ALA A 16 -5.48 1.33 5.02
C ALA A 16 -6.68 0.41 5.29
N GLY A 17 -6.40 -0.89 5.44
CA GLY A 17 -7.42 -1.92 5.65
C GLY A 17 -7.24 -3.10 4.71
N LEU A 18 -8.30 -3.88 4.52
CA LEU A 18 -8.31 -5.01 3.59
C LEU A 18 -8.98 -4.59 2.28
N ALA A 19 -8.36 -4.92 1.14
CA ALA A 19 -8.91 -4.66 -0.18
C ALA A 19 -8.74 -5.86 -1.12
N TYR A 20 -9.65 -6.01 -2.09
CA TYR A 20 -9.47 -6.97 -3.18
C TYR A 20 -8.50 -6.42 -4.21
N TRP A 21 -7.44 -7.16 -4.49
CA TRP A 21 -6.40 -6.76 -5.43
C TRP A 21 -6.37 -7.67 -6.66
N PRO A 22 -6.17 -7.12 -7.89
CA PRO A 22 -6.04 -7.95 -9.08
C PRO A 22 -4.90 -8.96 -8.94
N GLY A 23 -5.22 -10.24 -9.05
CA GLY A 23 -4.28 -11.35 -8.89
C GLY A 23 -4.34 -12.05 -7.52
N PHE A 24 -5.19 -11.60 -6.60
CA PHE A 24 -5.46 -12.24 -5.32
C PHE A 24 -6.92 -12.67 -5.22
N ASP A 25 -7.17 -13.92 -4.83
CA ASP A 25 -8.51 -14.49 -4.63
C ASP A 25 -9.14 -14.09 -3.28
N GLU A 26 -8.33 -13.58 -2.35
CA GLU A 26 -8.73 -13.16 -1.01
C GLU A 26 -8.40 -11.67 -0.77
N PRO A 27 -9.12 -10.99 0.15
CA PRO A 27 -8.82 -9.61 0.48
C PRO A 27 -7.46 -9.51 1.19
N VAL A 28 -6.58 -8.66 0.66
CA VAL A 28 -5.21 -8.47 1.13
C VAL A 28 -5.08 -7.20 1.95
N MET A 29 -4.11 -7.16 2.87
CA MET A 29 -3.86 -5.98 3.69
C MET A 29 -3.15 -4.91 2.87
N VAL A 30 -3.79 -3.75 2.75
CA VAL A 30 -3.23 -2.58 2.09
C VAL A 30 -2.59 -1.68 3.13
N ILE A 31 -1.37 -1.27 2.80
CA ILE A 31 -0.57 -0.29 3.50
C ILE A 31 -0.44 0.91 2.57
N GLU A 32 -0.68 2.11 3.08
CA GLU A 32 -0.52 3.36 2.33
C GLU A 32 0.39 4.32 3.10
N CYS A 33 0.87 5.36 2.43
CA CYS A 33 1.50 6.46 3.15
C CYS A 33 0.46 7.24 3.94
N SER A 34 0.84 7.70 5.13
CA SER A 34 0.02 8.64 5.90
C SER A 34 -0.26 9.94 5.13
N ASP A 35 0.59 10.28 4.17
CA ASP A 35 0.37 11.38 3.25
C ASP A 35 -0.22 10.86 1.92
N GLU A 36 -1.50 11.15 1.70
CA GLU A 36 -2.23 10.77 0.49
C GLU A 36 -1.64 11.42 -0.78
N SER A 37 -0.91 12.53 -0.66
CA SER A 37 -0.27 13.21 -1.80
C SER A 37 0.89 12.41 -2.39
N CYS A 38 1.55 11.60 -1.55
CA CYS A 38 2.59 10.68 -1.98
C CYS A 38 2.03 9.57 -2.88
N GLY A 39 0.78 9.16 -2.62
CA GLY A 39 0.06 8.17 -3.42
C GLY A 39 0.76 6.82 -3.50
N TRP A 40 1.66 6.49 -2.57
CA TRP A 40 2.33 5.18 -2.55
C TRP A 40 1.52 4.19 -1.72
N ILE A 41 1.41 2.99 -2.25
CA ILE A 41 0.70 1.88 -1.62
C ILE A 41 1.55 0.62 -1.69
N ALA A 42 1.44 -0.20 -0.65
CA ALA A 42 1.99 -1.54 -0.58
C ALA A 42 0.90 -2.52 -0.18
N ILE A 43 1.06 -3.75 -0.62
CA ILE A 43 0.23 -4.87 -0.18
C ILE A 43 1.10 -5.75 0.70
N ASP A 44 0.63 -5.98 1.92
CA ASP A 44 1.19 -6.96 2.84
C ASP A 44 0.36 -8.23 2.70
N ASP A 45 0.93 -9.20 2.00
CA ASP A 45 0.43 -10.56 1.95
C ASP A 45 1.43 -11.44 2.72
N GLU A 46 0.93 -12.31 3.59
CA GLU A 46 1.78 -13.20 4.40
C GLU A 46 2.67 -14.11 3.53
N SER A 47 2.41 -14.17 2.22
CA SER A 47 3.24 -14.79 1.19
C SER A 47 4.38 -13.88 0.70
N ALA A 48 5.11 -13.16 1.56
CA ALA A 48 6.44 -12.60 1.29
C ALA A 48 6.62 -11.63 0.09
N PHE A 49 5.56 -11.19 -0.60
CA PHE A 49 5.66 -10.27 -1.73
C PHE A 49 5.04 -8.91 -1.40
N VAL A 50 5.90 -7.91 -1.20
CA VAL A 50 5.47 -6.51 -1.10
C VAL A 50 5.33 -5.97 -2.52
N VAL A 51 4.10 -5.89 -3.02
CA VAL A 51 3.81 -5.19 -4.29
C VAL A 51 3.71 -3.70 -3.97
N THR A 52 4.62 -2.89 -4.52
CA THR A 52 4.59 -1.42 -4.38
C THR A 52 3.99 -0.80 -5.63
N GLY A 53 3.04 0.12 -5.45
CA GLY A 53 2.37 0.80 -6.54
C GLY A 53 2.11 2.27 -6.19
N ARG A 54 1.78 3.06 -7.21
CA ARG A 54 1.30 4.43 -7.02
C ARG A 54 -0.21 4.44 -7.27
N ALA A 55 -0.99 4.77 -6.26
CA ALA A 55 -2.43 4.93 -6.37
C ALA A 55 -2.72 6.00 -7.44
N ALA A 56 -3.38 5.58 -8.51
CA ALA A 56 -3.94 6.52 -9.46
C ALA A 56 -5.07 7.25 -8.74
N ALA A 57 -4.93 8.56 -8.55
CA ALA A 57 -6.02 9.39 -8.06
C ALA A 57 -7.25 9.13 -8.95
N SER A 58 -8.29 8.54 -8.37
CA SER A 58 -9.58 8.43 -9.04
C SER A 58 -10.14 9.85 -9.11
N ALA A 59 -9.90 10.52 -10.23
CA ALA A 59 -10.54 11.79 -10.53
C ALA A 59 -12.04 11.51 -10.71
N ALA A 60 -12.83 11.88 -9.71
CA ALA A 60 -14.29 11.91 -9.75
C ALA A 60 -14.78 13.26 -10.29
#